data_AF-A0A848IX03-F1
#
_entry.id   AF-A0A848IX03-F1
#
_cell.length_a   1.000
_cell.length_b   1.000
_cell.length_c   1.000
_cell.angle_alpha   90.00
_cell.angle_beta   90.00
_cell.angle_gamma   90.00
#
_symmetry.space_group_name_H-M   'P 1'
#
loop_
_entity.id
_entity.type
_entity.pdbx_description
1 polymer ?
#
loop_
_entity_poly.entity_id
_entity_poly.type
_entity_poly.pdbx_seq_one_letter_code
_entity_poly.pdbx_strand_id
1 'polypeptide(L)'
;MYPEFNKTISDADPEHELIWDEYKYRHELIWKHMIRSSVIIIGIIILPFSKDFLQDKIVQTPWLLIFLGVASIIYILFTFHVINKELLLFEEIKIVHRRKQFLKFGIHKKYNDQIWQEKEKKKQNQWLNKYLGIGFQLRVNIYLGFLLIIAIISFILNFSQLNTYLQCA
;
A
#
# COMPACT_ATOMS: atom_id res chain seq x y z
N MET A 1 47.12 -5.78 22.00
CA MET A 1 46.15 -5.93 23.11
C MET A 1 44.99 -5.00 22.79
N TYR A 2 43.96 -5.51 22.13
CA TYR A 2 42.77 -4.71 21.81
C TYR A 2 42.00 -4.49 23.11
N PRO A 3 41.67 -3.24 23.47
CA PRO A 3 40.83 -3.01 24.64
C PRO A 3 39.51 -3.72 24.38
N GLU A 4 39.08 -4.45 25.41
CA GLU A 4 37.87 -5.25 25.47
C GLU A 4 36.70 -4.51 24.84
N PHE A 5 36.31 -4.96 23.65
CA PHE A 5 35.04 -4.65 23.01
C PHE A 5 33.93 -5.44 23.74
N ASN A 6 33.90 -5.31 25.06
CA ASN A 6 33.00 -6.01 25.95
C ASN A 6 32.42 -5.00 26.95
N LYS A 7 31.57 -4.12 26.42
CA LYS A 7 30.56 -3.43 27.21
C LYS A 7 29.31 -3.34 26.35
N THR A 8 28.35 -4.21 26.73
CA THR A 8 26.94 -4.26 26.30
C THR A 8 26.66 -4.67 24.85
N ILE A 9 27.11 -5.86 24.46
CA ILE A 9 26.26 -6.75 23.64
C ILE A 9 25.36 -7.51 24.64
N SER A 10 24.54 -6.76 25.38
CA SER A 10 23.55 -7.27 26.30
C SER A 10 22.29 -6.52 25.98
N ASP A 11 21.30 -7.30 25.57
CA ASP A 11 19.88 -6.98 25.51
C ASP A 11 19.49 -6.07 24.35
N ALA A 12 18.47 -6.50 23.62
CA ALA A 12 17.99 -5.79 22.44
C ALA A 12 17.70 -4.33 22.78
N ASP A 13 18.27 -3.39 22.03
CA ASP A 13 17.93 -1.98 22.15
C ASP A 13 16.40 -1.86 22.00
N PRO A 14 15.66 -1.58 23.09
CA PRO A 14 14.20 -1.65 23.09
C PRO A 14 13.61 -0.64 22.10
N GLU A 15 14.35 0.43 21.81
CA GLU A 15 13.99 1.42 20.82
C GLU A 15 14.14 0.88 19.38
N HIS A 16 15.14 0.05 19.12
CA HIS A 16 15.32 -0.62 17.82
C HIS A 16 14.23 -1.68 17.59
N GLU A 17 13.89 -2.47 18.61
CA GLU A 17 12.79 -3.43 18.52
C GLU A 17 11.46 -2.73 18.28
N LEU A 18 11.17 -1.65 19.01
CA LEU A 18 9.94 -0.88 18.82
C LEU A 18 9.80 -0.33 17.40
N ILE A 19 10.88 0.20 16.82
CA ILE A 19 10.88 0.71 15.42
C ILE A 19 10.69 -0.43 14.41
N TRP A 20 11.27 -1.60 14.68
CA TRP A 20 11.11 -2.76 13.83
C TRP A 20 9.68 -3.32 13.87
N ASP A 21 9.10 -3.39 15.06
CA ASP A 21 7.72 -3.83 15.26
C ASP A 21 6.74 -2.87 14.60
N GLU A 22 6.96 -1.56 14.74
CA GLU A 22 6.16 -0.54 14.07
C GLU A 22 6.27 -0.62 12.54
N TYR A 23 7.49 -0.84 12.01
CA TYR A 23 7.72 -1.09 10.59
C TYR A 23 6.92 -2.30 10.08
N LYS A 24 7.00 -3.42 10.81
CA LYS A 24 6.31 -4.67 10.47
C LYS A 24 4.80 -4.51 10.53
N TYR A 25 4.31 -3.86 11.60
CA TYR A 25 2.89 -3.57 11.81
C TYR A 25 2.32 -2.78 10.64
N ARG A 26 2.97 -1.68 10.23
CA ARG A 26 2.48 -0.84 9.11
C ARG A 26 2.55 -1.55 7.77
N HIS A 27 3.62 -2.29 7.50
CA HIS A 27 3.72 -3.09 6.29
C HIS A 27 2.57 -4.11 6.21
N GLU A 28 2.31 -4.83 7.31
CA GLU A 28 1.22 -5.80 7.38
C GLU A 28 -0.16 -5.12 7.25
N LEU A 29 -0.34 -3.95 7.86
CA LEU A 29 -1.56 -3.16 7.77
C LEU A 29 -1.87 -2.77 6.32
N ILE A 30 -0.88 -2.28 5.57
CA ILE A 30 -1.02 -1.92 4.16
C ILE A 30 -1.42 -3.16 3.33
N TRP A 31 -0.75 -4.30 3.55
CA TRP A 31 -1.11 -5.55 2.89
C TRP A 31 -2.52 -6.03 3.21
N LYS A 32 -2.94 -5.95 4.47
CA LYS A 32 -4.31 -6.27 4.90
C LYS A 32 -5.33 -5.41 4.17
N HIS A 33 -5.07 -4.10 4.04
CA HIS A 33 -5.94 -3.21 3.28
C HIS A 33 -6.00 -3.61 1.80
N MET A 34 -4.86 -3.86 1.17
CA MET A 34 -4.83 -4.28 -0.25
C MET A 34 -5.62 -5.56 -0.50
N ILE A 35 -5.43 -6.60 0.32
CA ILE A 35 -6.14 -7.88 0.19
C ILE A 35 -7.64 -7.68 0.44
N ARG A 36 -8.00 -6.98 1.52
CA ARG A 36 -9.40 -6.71 1.89
C ARG A 36 -10.13 -5.96 0.78
N SER A 37 -9.51 -4.92 0.22
CA SER A 37 -10.10 -4.14 -0.85
C SER A 37 -10.28 -4.96 -2.12
N SER A 38 -9.34 -5.86 -2.44
CA SER A 38 -9.50 -6.78 -3.56
C SER A 38 -10.65 -7.75 -3.39
N VAL A 39 -10.77 -8.38 -2.22
CA VAL A 39 -11.89 -9.29 -1.95
C VAL A 39 -13.23 -8.56 -2.09
N ILE A 40 -13.33 -7.34 -1.57
CA ILE A 40 -14.55 -6.52 -1.67
C ILE A 40 -14.87 -6.18 -3.12
N ILE A 41 -13.89 -5.71 -3.90
CA ILE A 41 -14.10 -5.32 -5.29
C ILE A 41 -14.45 -6.53 -6.16
N ILE A 42 -13.73 -7.65 -6.02
CA ILE A 42 -14.05 -8.90 -6.69
C ILE A 42 -15.47 -9.37 -6.31
N GLY A 43 -15.83 -9.27 -5.02
CA GLY A 43 -17.17 -9.59 -4.54
C GLY A 43 -18.23 -8.75 -5.23
N ILE A 44 -18.06 -7.42 -5.28
CA ILE A 44 -19.00 -6.50 -5.93
C ILE A 44 -19.13 -6.78 -7.44
N ILE A 45 -18.03 -7.16 -8.09
CA ILE A 45 -18.03 -7.48 -9.53
C ILE A 45 -18.75 -8.79 -9.81
N ILE A 46 -18.55 -9.83 -9.00
CA ILE A 46 -19.14 -11.16 -9.21
C ILE A 46 -20.62 -11.19 -8.86
N LEU A 47 -21.04 -10.42 -7.85
CA LEU A 47 -22.40 -10.39 -7.33
C LEU A 47 -23.50 -10.23 -8.42
N PRO A 48 -23.40 -9.28 -9.38
CA PRO A 48 -24.38 -9.15 -10.46
C PRO A 48 -24.42 -10.32 -11.44
N PHE A 49 -23.42 -11.20 -11.46
CA PHE A 49 -23.41 -12.40 -12.30
C PHE A 49 -23.99 -13.64 -11.61
N SER A 50 -24.38 -13.54 -10.35
CA SER A 50 -25.04 -14.66 -9.66
C SER A 50 -26.48 -14.83 -10.17
N LYS A 51 -26.87 -16.08 -10.47
CA LYS A 51 -28.18 -16.41 -11.06
C LYS A 51 -29.35 -15.90 -10.20
N ASP A 52 -29.22 -16.04 -8.90
CA ASP A 52 -30.24 -15.65 -7.91
C ASP A 52 -30.44 -14.13 -7.88
N PHE A 53 -29.40 -13.36 -8.16
CA PHE A 53 -29.47 -11.90 -8.15
C PHE A 53 -30.08 -11.33 -9.43
N LEU A 54 -29.81 -11.97 -10.57
CA LEU A 54 -30.36 -11.59 -11.88
C LEU A 54 -31.87 -11.81 -11.98
N GLN A 55 -32.38 -12.91 -11.44
CA GLN A 55 -33.80 -13.27 -11.60
C GLN A 55 -34.74 -12.44 -10.71
N ASP A 56 -34.37 -12.16 -9.45
CA ASP A 56 -35.30 -11.53 -8.51
C ASP A 56 -35.06 -10.03 -8.29
N LYS A 57 -33.80 -9.56 -8.28
CA LYS A 57 -33.49 -8.21 -7.80
C LYS A 57 -33.20 -7.18 -8.87
N ILE A 58 -32.64 -7.59 -10.01
CA ILE A 58 -32.32 -6.66 -11.11
C ILE A 58 -33.59 -6.16 -11.79
N VAL A 59 -34.59 -7.05 -11.99
CA VAL A 59 -35.90 -6.67 -12.57
C VAL A 59 -36.68 -5.75 -11.64
N GLN A 60 -36.61 -5.99 -10.32
CA GLN A 60 -37.35 -5.19 -9.33
C GLN A 60 -36.66 -3.86 -8.98
N THR A 61 -35.32 -3.81 -9.04
CA THR A 61 -34.53 -2.65 -8.59
C THR A 61 -33.31 -2.37 -9.48
N PRO A 62 -33.50 -1.86 -10.71
CA PRO A 62 -32.40 -1.56 -11.64
C PRO A 62 -31.36 -0.57 -11.07
N TRP A 63 -31.78 0.34 -10.19
CA TRP A 63 -30.91 1.31 -9.51
C TRP A 63 -29.82 0.68 -8.66
N LEU A 64 -30.02 -0.58 -8.22
CA LEU A 64 -29.09 -1.27 -7.34
C LEU A 64 -27.76 -1.61 -8.06
N LEU A 65 -27.79 -1.83 -9.39
CA LEU A 65 -26.58 -2.01 -10.20
C LEU A 65 -25.75 -0.73 -10.29
N ILE A 66 -26.42 0.41 -10.48
CA ILE A 66 -25.77 1.73 -10.49
C ILE A 66 -25.16 2.00 -9.11
N PHE A 67 -25.91 1.71 -8.05
CA PHE A 67 -25.44 1.88 -6.68
C PHE A 67 -24.19 1.03 -6.39
N LEU A 68 -24.17 -0.25 -6.76
CA LEU A 68 -23.00 -1.13 -6.58
C LEU A 68 -21.75 -0.59 -7.30
N GLY A 69 -21.91 -0.12 -8.54
CA GLY A 69 -20.80 0.44 -9.29
C GLY A 69 -20.27 1.73 -8.69
N VAL A 70 -21.14 2.69 -8.36
CA VAL A 70 -20.75 3.94 -7.70
C VAL A 70 -20.11 3.66 -6.33
N ALA A 71 -20.68 2.75 -5.54
CA ALA A 71 -20.14 2.35 -4.25
C ALA A 71 -18.74 1.75 -4.38
N SER A 72 -18.48 0.93 -5.41
CA SER A 72 -17.15 0.35 -5.66
C SER A 72 -16.09 1.41 -5.94
N ILE A 73 -16.42 2.43 -6.74
CA ILE A 73 -15.51 3.53 -7.07
C ILE A 73 -15.21 4.36 -5.83
N ILE A 74 -16.25 4.76 -5.08
CA ILE A 74 -16.11 5.51 -3.83
C ILE A 74 -15.26 4.74 -2.83
N TYR A 75 -15.49 3.43 -2.69
CA TYR A 75 -14.74 2.57 -1.78
C TYR A 75 -13.25 2.50 -2.14
N ILE A 76 -12.89 2.40 -3.42
CA ILE A 76 -11.49 2.41 -3.85
C ILE A 76 -10.84 3.77 -3.59
N LEU A 77 -11.53 4.87 -3.89
CA LEU A 77 -11.00 6.22 -3.62
C LEU A 77 -10.77 6.44 -2.12
N PHE A 78 -11.70 5.97 -1.29
CA PHE A 78 -11.53 5.99 0.17
C PHE A 78 -10.34 5.14 0.61
N THR A 79 -10.21 3.92 0.09
CA THR A 79 -9.07 3.04 0.35
C THR A 79 -7.75 3.71 -0.05
N PHE A 80 -7.72 4.37 -1.21
CA PHE A 80 -6.55 5.09 -1.72
C PHE A 80 -6.12 6.20 -0.76
N HIS A 81 -7.08 6.97 -0.24
CA HIS A 81 -6.80 8.01 0.76
C HIS A 81 -6.20 7.45 2.05
N VAL A 82 -6.79 6.36 2.58
CA VAL A 82 -6.32 5.72 3.82
C VAL A 82 -4.92 5.15 3.63
N ILE A 83 -4.69 4.38 2.57
CA ILE A 83 -3.39 3.73 2.31
C ILE A 83 -2.29 4.76 2.06
N ASN A 84 -2.57 5.88 1.38
CA ASN A 84 -1.56 6.91 1.15
C ASN A 84 -1.05 7.54 2.45
N LYS A 85 -1.93 7.76 3.43
CA LYS A 85 -1.51 8.25 4.75
C LYS A 85 -0.60 7.24 5.46
N GLU A 86 -0.96 5.96 5.42
CA GLU A 86 -0.14 4.89 6.00
C GLU A 86 1.21 4.73 5.28
N LEU A 87 1.25 4.92 3.96
CA LEU A 87 2.48 4.87 3.17
C LEU A 87 3.45 6.01 3.53
N LEU A 88 2.94 7.21 3.80
CA LEU A 88 3.77 8.33 4.25
C LEU A 88 4.44 8.00 5.60
N LEU A 89 3.67 7.52 6.57
CA LEU A 89 4.19 7.12 7.88
C LEU A 89 5.17 5.94 7.77
N PHE A 90 4.86 4.97 6.90
CA PHE A 90 5.74 3.85 6.63
C PHE A 90 7.11 4.27 6.08
N GLU A 91 7.14 5.25 5.16
CA GLU A 91 8.39 5.78 4.62
C GLU A 91 9.23 6.50 5.69
N GLU A 92 8.61 7.27 6.57
CA GLU A 92 9.30 7.90 7.71
C GLU A 92 9.98 6.85 8.61
N ILE A 93 9.23 5.83 9.02
CA ILE A 93 9.73 4.76 9.89
C ILE A 93 10.84 3.94 9.21
N LYS A 94 10.68 3.64 7.93
CA LYS A 94 11.67 2.92 7.13
C LYS A 94 12.99 3.66 7.04
N ILE A 95 12.96 4.99 6.89
CA ILE A 95 14.18 5.82 6.90
C ILE A 95 14.89 5.73 8.26
N VAL A 96 14.13 5.86 9.36
CA VAL A 96 14.67 5.77 10.72
C VAL A 96 15.27 4.38 10.97
N HIS A 97 14.53 3.32 10.64
CA HIS A 97 15.00 1.94 10.78
C HIS A 97 16.29 1.69 9.99
N ARG A 98 16.36 2.14 8.73
CA ARG A 98 17.55 1.97 7.89
C ARG A 98 18.77 2.71 8.44
N ARG A 99 18.57 3.90 9.00
CA ARG A 99 19.64 4.67 9.65
C ARG A 99 20.18 3.93 10.87
N LYS A 100 19.30 3.35 11.71
CA LYS A 100 19.70 2.55 12.86
C LYS A 100 20.40 1.24 12.47
N GLN A 101 19.91 0.54 11.45
CA GLN A 101 20.59 -0.63 10.90
C GLN A 101 22.01 -0.28 10.44
N PHE A 102 22.18 0.83 9.73
CA PHE A 102 23.49 1.27 9.25
C PHE A 102 24.49 1.53 10.40
N LEU A 103 24.02 2.12 11.50
CA LEU A 103 24.82 2.34 12.71
C LEU A 103 25.16 1.02 13.42
N LYS A 104 24.18 0.12 13.57
CA LYS A 104 24.35 -1.17 14.28
C LYS A 104 25.30 -2.14 13.57
N PHE A 105 25.25 -2.21 12.24
CA PHE A 105 26.11 -3.11 11.46
C PHE A 105 27.50 -2.54 11.15
N GLY A 106 27.86 -1.36 11.67
CA GLY A 106 29.24 -0.90 11.64
C GLY A 106 29.84 -0.69 10.25
N ILE A 107 29.02 -0.39 9.23
CA ILE A 107 29.49 -0.02 7.87
C ILE A 107 30.36 1.26 7.91
N HIS A 108 30.46 1.90 9.08
CA HIS A 108 31.32 3.03 9.40
C HIS A 108 32.84 2.79 9.28
N LYS A 109 33.35 1.55 9.28
CA LYS A 109 34.82 1.34 9.25
C LYS A 109 35.49 1.79 7.94
N LYS A 110 34.71 2.09 6.88
CA LYS A 110 35.19 2.69 5.62
C LYS A 110 34.68 4.13 5.40
N TYR A 111 33.94 4.69 6.34
CA TYR A 111 33.21 5.97 6.22
C TYR A 111 34.02 7.17 6.75
N ASN A 112 34.95 6.97 7.69
CA ASN A 112 35.73 8.09 8.23
C ASN A 112 36.72 8.72 7.23
N ASP A 113 37.12 8.01 6.17
CA ASP A 113 37.93 8.59 5.09
C ASP A 113 37.10 9.38 4.05
N GLN A 114 35.76 9.31 4.11
CA GLN A 114 34.84 9.87 3.09
C GLN A 114 34.20 11.22 3.44
N ILE A 115 34.60 11.86 4.54
CA ILE A 115 34.08 13.16 5.01
C ILE A 115 34.25 14.27 3.94
N TRP A 116 35.20 14.14 3.01
CA TRP A 116 35.36 15.02 1.84
C TRP A 116 34.39 14.75 0.66
N GLN A 117 33.71 13.59 0.59
CA GLN A 117 32.66 13.29 -0.40
C GLN A 117 31.24 13.58 0.11
N GLU A 118 31.13 14.10 1.34
CA GLU A 118 29.88 14.19 2.10
C GLU A 118 28.94 15.32 1.64
N LYS A 119 29.46 16.33 0.92
CA LYS A 119 28.64 17.38 0.28
C LYS A 119 27.96 16.92 -1.03
N GLU A 120 28.59 16.07 -1.83
CA GLU A 120 27.96 15.50 -3.04
C GLU A 120 27.03 14.32 -2.71
N LYS A 121 27.37 13.52 -1.69
CA LYS A 121 26.50 12.45 -1.19
C LYS A 121 25.20 12.93 -0.57
N LYS A 122 25.09 14.17 -0.07
CA LYS A 122 23.80 14.72 0.39
C LYS A 122 22.78 14.84 -0.75
N LYS A 123 23.20 15.22 -1.96
CA LYS A 123 22.34 15.23 -3.16
C LYS A 123 22.01 13.80 -3.64
N GLN A 124 22.99 12.90 -3.59
CA GLN A 124 22.83 11.52 -4.05
C GLN A 124 22.00 10.64 -3.08
N ASN A 125 22.13 10.83 -1.77
CA ASN A 125 21.31 10.16 -0.75
C ASN A 125 19.87 10.67 -0.75
N GLN A 126 19.64 11.94 -1.11
CA GLN A 126 18.30 12.46 -1.36
C GLN A 126 17.67 11.77 -2.58
N TRP A 127 18.45 11.49 -3.62
CA TRP A 127 18.05 10.72 -4.80
C TRP A 127 17.82 9.23 -4.47
N LEU A 128 18.71 8.57 -3.73
CA LEU A 128 18.57 7.16 -3.36
C LEU A 128 17.40 6.93 -2.38
N ASN A 129 17.19 7.81 -1.39
CA ASN A 129 16.01 7.71 -0.53
C ASN A 129 14.72 7.91 -1.33
N LYS A 130 14.74 8.80 -2.32
CA LYS A 130 13.64 8.94 -3.27
C LYS A 130 13.40 7.62 -4.01
N TYR A 131 14.40 6.99 -4.62
CA TYR A 131 14.21 5.74 -5.39
C TYR A 131 13.90 4.48 -4.56
N LEU A 132 14.50 4.33 -3.37
CA LEU A 132 14.28 3.18 -2.49
C LEU A 132 12.96 3.27 -1.71
N GLY A 133 12.44 4.48 -1.48
CA GLY A 133 11.08 4.72 -0.97
C GLY A 133 10.00 4.48 -2.03
N ILE A 134 10.23 5.01 -3.24
CA ILE A 134 9.29 4.94 -4.35
C ILE A 134 8.90 3.50 -4.70
N GLY A 135 9.80 2.52 -4.62
CA GLY A 135 9.51 1.16 -5.10
C GLY A 135 8.26 0.51 -4.47
N PHE A 136 8.08 0.62 -3.16
CA PHE A 136 6.91 0.02 -2.49
C PHE A 136 5.65 0.86 -2.71
N GLN A 137 5.74 2.18 -2.46
CA GLN A 137 4.62 3.10 -2.68
C GLN A 137 4.10 3.07 -4.12
N LEU A 138 4.99 3.03 -5.11
CA LEU A 138 4.64 2.93 -6.52
C LEU A 138 3.90 1.63 -6.82
N ARG A 139 4.37 0.49 -6.30
CA ARG A 139 3.68 -0.80 -6.48
C ARG A 139 2.27 -0.78 -5.89
N VAL A 140 2.12 -0.21 -4.70
CA VAL A 140 0.80 -0.08 -4.05
C VAL A 140 -0.11 0.84 -4.87
N ASN A 141 0.40 1.96 -5.36
CA ASN A 141 -0.37 2.90 -6.19
C ASN A 141 -0.77 2.29 -7.54
N ILE A 142 0.13 1.55 -8.20
CA ILE A 142 -0.17 0.81 -9.43
C ILE A 142 -1.29 -0.21 -9.17
N TYR A 143 -1.21 -0.95 -8.07
CA TYR A 143 -2.22 -1.94 -7.70
C TYR A 143 -3.61 -1.30 -7.47
N LEU A 144 -3.66 -0.22 -6.69
CA LEU A 144 -4.92 0.50 -6.44
C LEU A 144 -5.47 1.13 -7.73
N GLY A 145 -4.60 1.64 -8.60
CA GLY A 145 -4.98 2.12 -9.93
C GLY A 145 -5.58 1.00 -10.79
N PHE A 146 -5.00 -0.20 -10.75
CA PHE A 146 -5.54 -1.36 -11.45
C PHE A 146 -6.92 -1.76 -10.92
N LEU A 147 -7.12 -1.79 -9.60
CA LEU A 147 -8.43 -2.03 -9.00
C LEU A 147 -9.46 -0.97 -9.41
N LEU A 148 -9.06 0.31 -9.48
CA LEU A 148 -9.93 1.39 -9.91
C LEU A 148 -10.37 1.21 -11.38
N ILE A 149 -9.44 0.85 -12.26
CA ILE A 149 -9.75 0.57 -13.67
C ILE A 149 -10.74 -0.59 -13.77
N ILE A 150 -10.54 -1.67 -13.02
CA ILE A 150 -11.47 -2.81 -13.00
C ILE A 150 -12.86 -2.37 -12.53
N ALA A 151 -12.94 -1.58 -11.45
CA ALA A 151 -14.22 -1.09 -10.94
C ALA A 151 -14.95 -0.21 -11.97
N ILE A 152 -14.23 0.65 -12.69
CA ILE A 152 -14.79 1.47 -13.78
C ILE A 152 -15.30 0.60 -14.93
N ILE A 153 -14.51 -0.38 -15.37
CA ILE A 153 -14.92 -1.31 -16.43
C ILE A 153 -16.17 -2.09 -15.99
N SER A 154 -16.18 -2.59 -14.76
CA SER A 154 -17.35 -3.30 -14.22
C SER A 154 -18.58 -2.40 -14.18
N PHE A 155 -18.44 -1.13 -13.80
CA PHE A 155 -19.55 -0.17 -13.81
C PHE A 155 -20.09 0.04 -15.22
N ILE A 156 -19.21 0.22 -16.22
CA ILE A 156 -19.61 0.38 -17.63
C ILE A 156 -20.35 -0.87 -18.13
N LEU A 157 -19.85 -2.07 -17.82
CA LEU A 157 -20.49 -3.33 -18.22
C LEU A 157 -21.88 -3.47 -17.59
N ASN A 158 -22.00 -3.21 -16.27
CA ASN A 158 -23.28 -3.26 -15.57
C ASN A 158 -24.28 -2.22 -16.11
N PHE A 159 -23.80 -1.01 -16.44
CA PHE A 159 -24.62 0.03 -17.05
C PHE A 159 -25.11 -0.36 -18.45
N SER A 160 -24.24 -0.96 -19.27
CA SER A 160 -24.62 -1.47 -20.59
C SER A 160 -25.69 -2.56 -20.49
N GLN A 161 -25.55 -3.50 -19.56
CA GLN A 161 -26.54 -4.56 -19.33
C GLN A 161 -27.89 -3.96 -18.91
N LEU A 162 -27.87 -3.01 -17.98
CA LEU A 162 -29.09 -2.33 -17.54
C LEU A 162 -29.84 -1.67 -18.71
N ASN A 163 -29.11 -1.00 -19.61
CA ASN A 163 -29.72 -0.36 -20.78
C ASN A 163 -30.38 -1.38 -21.72
N THR A 164 -29.76 -2.55 -21.91
CA THR A 164 -30.36 -3.64 -22.70
C THR A 164 -31.65 -4.16 -22.07
N TYR A 165 -31.68 -4.33 -20.74
CA TYR A 165 -32.89 -4.78 -20.05
C TYR A 165 -34.04 -3.77 -20.17
N LEU A 166 -33.75 -2.46 -20.08
CA LEU A 166 -34.75 -1.40 -20.23
C LEU A 166 -35.32 -1.29 -21.65
N GLN A 167 -34.60 -1.73 -22.68
CA GLN A 167 -35.09 -1.72 -24.06
C GLN A 167 -36.00 -2.91 -24.40
N CYS A 168 -35.91 -4.00 -23.62
CA CYS A 168 -36.70 -5.22 -23.83
C CYS A 168 -37.94 -5.33 -22.93
N ALA A 169 -38.06 -4.48 -21.90
CA ALA A 169 -39.21 -4.39 -21.00
C ALA A 169 -40.22 -3.35 -21.49
#